data_AF-A0A944YWK2-F1
#
_entry.id   AF-A0A944YWK2-F1
#
_cell.length_a   1.000
_cell.length_b   1.000
_cell.length_c   1.000
_cell.angle_alpha   90.00
_cell.angle_beta   90.00
_cell.angle_gamma   90.00
#
_symmetry.space_group_name_H-M   'P 1'
#
loop_
_entity.id
_entity.type
_entity.pdbx_description
1 polymer ?
#
loop_
_entity_poly.entity_id
_entity_poly.type
_entity_poly.pdbx_seq_one_letter_code
_entity_poly.pdbx_strand_id
1 'polypeptide(L)'
;MRLAARLILIVGLLVALPARALGPVDGEAGMLTWVVDTDNYTDASIDAASIGGYAELWLDQRWGFRTALYRVSEDAVSMAPDEQTVVDLKYRLVSLTDNTYVALGLGWEQDRFGAEGDTSAARVLIDSRIGVLGALYLYGEAGWAPQMGDLGLREDLSSISVETGLVLDPLPFVSLRLAWRYHITDYTGSITGTSMRESSYGVVLGGGIHW
;
A
#
# COMPACT_ATOMS: atom_id res chain seq x y z
N MET A 1 -10.78 -5.79 -26.28
CA MET A 1 -11.00 -4.44 -26.87
C MET A 1 -11.95 -3.54 -26.07
N ARG A 2 -13.06 -4.05 -25.48
CA ARG A 2 -14.01 -3.20 -24.73
C ARG A 2 -13.49 -2.68 -23.38
N LEU A 3 -12.55 -3.38 -22.74
CA LEU A 3 -11.94 -2.96 -21.47
C LEU A 3 -10.91 -1.83 -21.67
N ALA A 4 -10.04 -1.97 -22.67
CA ALA A 4 -9.03 -0.95 -23.01
C ALA A 4 -9.66 0.39 -23.38
N ALA A 5 -10.78 0.38 -24.12
CA ALA A 5 -11.52 1.60 -24.45
C ALA A 5 -12.16 2.26 -23.21
N ARG A 6 -12.60 1.48 -22.21
CA ARG A 6 -13.12 2.01 -20.95
C ARG A 6 -12.02 2.58 -20.07
N LEU A 7 -10.85 1.95 -20.04
CA LEU A 7 -9.68 2.46 -19.32
C LEU A 7 -9.19 3.78 -19.92
N ILE A 8 -9.11 3.87 -21.26
CA ILE A 8 -8.76 5.10 -21.97
C ILE A 8 -9.81 6.20 -21.77
N LEU A 9 -11.09 5.85 -21.65
CA LEU A 9 -12.16 6.82 -21.37
C LEU A 9 -12.07 7.35 -19.93
N ILE A 10 -11.75 6.50 -18.95
CA ILE A 10 -11.59 6.90 -17.53
C ILE A 10 -10.32 7.76 -17.36
N VAL A 11 -9.20 7.34 -17.96
CA VAL A 11 -7.96 8.12 -17.97
C VAL A 11 -8.17 9.43 -18.74
N GLY A 12 -8.88 9.41 -19.86
CA GLY A 12 -9.22 10.60 -20.64
C GLY A 12 -10.15 11.57 -19.91
N LEU A 13 -11.07 11.08 -19.06
CA LEU A 13 -11.90 11.94 -18.21
C LEU A 13 -11.11 12.59 -17.08
N LEU A 14 -10.09 11.91 -16.54
CA LEU A 14 -9.19 12.46 -15.51
C LEU A 14 -8.24 13.52 -16.09
N VAL A 15 -7.82 13.38 -17.36
CA VAL A 15 -6.91 14.32 -18.04
C VAL A 15 -7.58 15.63 -18.47
N ALA A 16 -8.91 15.69 -18.51
CA ALA A 16 -9.66 16.88 -18.95
C ALA A 16 -10.00 17.87 -17.83
N LEU A 17 -9.67 17.56 -16.57
CA LEU A 17 -9.85 18.51 -15.47
C LEU A 17 -8.71 19.52 -15.51
N PRO A 18 -9.00 20.84 -15.54
CA PRO A 18 -7.96 21.83 -15.43
C PRO A 18 -7.21 21.59 -14.13
N ALA A 19 -5.88 21.46 -14.20
CA ALA A 19 -4.97 21.46 -13.06
C ALA A 19 -5.05 22.82 -12.33
N ARG A 20 -6.17 23.05 -11.67
CA ARG A 20 -6.31 23.98 -10.58
C ARG A 20 -6.12 23.12 -9.36
N ALA A 21 -5.06 23.39 -8.60
CA ALA A 21 -4.99 22.94 -7.21
C ALA A 21 -6.39 23.13 -6.60
N LEU A 22 -7.06 22.01 -6.31
CA LEU A 22 -8.46 21.97 -5.89
C LEU A 22 -8.54 22.47 -4.43
N GLY A 23 -8.24 23.74 -4.19
CA GLY A 23 -8.25 24.33 -2.86
C GLY A 23 -7.33 23.59 -1.87
N PRO A 24 -7.74 23.41 -0.60
CA PRO A 24 -6.93 22.76 0.44
C PRO A 24 -6.83 21.23 0.27
N VAL A 25 -7.05 20.69 -0.93
CA VAL A 25 -7.10 19.25 -1.20
C VAL A 25 -5.94 18.86 -2.10
N ASP A 26 -5.19 17.86 -1.67
CA ASP A 26 -4.08 17.25 -2.42
C ASP A 26 -4.37 15.76 -2.58
N GLY A 27 -4.50 15.29 -3.81
CA GLY A 27 -4.84 13.91 -4.13
C GLY A 27 -3.75 13.20 -4.93
N GLU A 28 -3.57 11.91 -4.65
CA GLU A 28 -2.73 11.02 -5.44
C GLU A 28 -3.43 9.68 -5.63
N ALA A 29 -3.36 9.10 -6.82
CA ALA A 29 -3.74 7.70 -7.03
C ALA A 29 -2.83 7.05 -8.05
N GLY A 30 -2.55 5.77 -7.85
CA GLY A 30 -1.59 5.06 -8.69
C GLY A 30 -1.73 3.55 -8.66
N MET A 31 -0.98 2.93 -9.55
CA MET A 31 -0.82 1.48 -9.63
C MET A 31 0.54 1.10 -9.06
N LEU A 32 0.59 -0.08 -8.45
CA LEU A 32 1.82 -0.65 -7.94
C LEU A 32 1.96 -2.10 -8.38
N THR A 33 3.20 -2.56 -8.46
CA THR A 33 3.59 -3.95 -8.63
C THR A 33 4.50 -4.30 -7.46
N TRP A 34 4.15 -5.35 -6.73
CA TRP A 34 4.95 -5.85 -5.62
C TRP A 34 5.64 -7.15 -6.03
N VAL A 35 6.96 -7.07 -6.21
CA VAL A 35 7.82 -8.18 -6.57
C VAL A 35 8.33 -8.82 -5.28
N VAL A 36 7.65 -9.87 -4.82
CA VAL A 36 8.03 -10.65 -3.63
C VAL A 36 9.01 -11.75 -4.00
N ASP A 37 9.97 -11.97 -3.10
CA ASP A 37 11.05 -12.96 -3.11
C ASP A 37 11.05 -13.91 -4.32
N THR A 38 11.54 -13.39 -5.44
CA THR A 38 11.80 -14.16 -6.64
C THR A 38 13.28 -14.49 -6.61
N ASP A 39 13.61 -15.80 -6.66
CA ASP A 39 14.98 -16.33 -6.78
C ASP A 39 15.78 -15.72 -7.95
N ASN A 40 15.10 -14.95 -8.82
CA ASN A 40 15.72 -14.26 -9.93
C ASN A 40 15.05 -12.90 -10.26
N TYR A 41 15.60 -11.80 -9.75
CA TYR A 41 15.22 -10.43 -10.15
C TYR A 41 15.50 -10.10 -11.64
N THR A 42 16.12 -11.01 -12.40
CA THR A 42 16.40 -10.82 -13.83
C THR A 42 15.27 -11.27 -14.76
N ASP A 43 14.28 -12.03 -14.25
CA ASP A 43 13.04 -12.33 -14.98
C ASP A 43 11.92 -11.42 -14.48
N ALA A 44 11.91 -10.18 -14.99
CA ALA A 44 10.95 -9.14 -14.61
C ALA A 44 9.58 -9.33 -15.29
N SER A 45 9.11 -10.58 -15.43
CA SER A 45 7.75 -10.82 -15.91
C SER A 45 6.75 -10.35 -14.85
N ILE A 46 6.02 -9.27 -15.15
CA ILE A 46 4.98 -8.76 -14.26
C ILE A 46 3.77 -9.68 -14.36
N ASP A 47 3.49 -10.44 -13.30
CA ASP A 47 2.25 -11.19 -13.16
C ASP A 47 1.11 -10.21 -12.84
N ALA A 48 -0.03 -10.36 -13.50
CA ALA A 48 -1.23 -9.59 -13.19
C ALA A 48 -1.69 -9.80 -11.73
N ALA A 49 -1.39 -10.96 -11.14
CA ALA A 49 -1.63 -11.26 -9.73
C ALA A 49 -0.75 -10.44 -8.76
N SER A 50 0.32 -9.79 -9.24
CA SER A 50 1.18 -8.89 -8.44
C SER A 50 0.80 -7.40 -8.53
N ILE A 51 -0.26 -7.09 -9.27
CA ILE A 51 -0.71 -5.71 -9.51
C ILE A 51 -1.67 -5.28 -8.40
N GLY A 52 -1.29 -4.20 -7.73
CA GLY A 52 -2.09 -3.50 -6.75
C GLY A 52 -2.34 -2.04 -7.15
N GLY A 53 -2.82 -1.26 -6.18
CA GLY A 53 -3.03 0.16 -6.36
C GLY A 53 -3.22 0.89 -5.05
N TYR A 54 -3.19 2.22 -5.11
CA TYR A 54 -3.42 3.07 -3.95
C TYR A 54 -4.12 4.36 -4.37
N ALA A 55 -4.79 4.97 -3.41
CA ALA A 55 -5.25 6.34 -3.48
C ALA A 55 -5.03 7.01 -2.12
N GLU A 56 -4.53 8.24 -2.14
CA GLU A 56 -4.31 9.07 -0.96
C GLU A 56 -4.91 10.46 -1.20
N LEU A 57 -5.53 11.01 -0.17
CA LEU A 57 -6.13 12.34 -0.18
C LEU A 57 -5.77 13.07 1.11
N TRP A 58 -5.20 14.26 0.99
CA TRP A 58 -4.95 15.15 2.12
C TRP A 58 -5.89 16.35 2.06
N LEU A 59 -6.67 16.55 3.12
CA LEU A 59 -7.53 17.71 3.34
C LEU A 59 -6.86 18.66 4.32
N ASP A 60 -6.76 19.93 3.93
CA ASP A 60 -6.12 21.01 4.68
C ASP A 60 -4.69 20.66 5.11
N GLN A 61 -4.03 19.81 4.30
CA GLN A 61 -2.72 19.23 4.59
C GLN A 61 -2.61 18.61 6.00
N ARG A 62 -3.72 18.19 6.59
CA ARG A 62 -3.78 17.78 8.00
C ARG A 62 -4.48 16.45 8.19
N TRP A 63 -5.60 16.25 7.50
CA TRP A 63 -6.36 15.01 7.52
C TRP A 63 -6.06 14.21 6.26
N GLY A 64 -5.55 13.00 6.41
CA GLY A 64 -5.24 12.11 5.31
C GLY A 64 -6.23 10.96 5.23
N PHE A 65 -6.59 10.55 4.03
CA PHE A 65 -7.35 9.35 3.76
C PHE A 65 -6.55 8.52 2.79
N ARG A 66 -6.26 7.26 3.11
CA ARG A 66 -5.56 6.36 2.22
C ARG A 66 -6.33 5.07 2.06
N THR A 67 -6.34 4.55 0.84
CA THR A 67 -6.65 3.14 0.59
C THR A 67 -5.56 2.55 -0.26
N ALA A 68 -5.20 1.30 0.01
CA ALA A 68 -4.25 0.57 -0.81
C ALA A 68 -4.62 -0.91 -0.89
N LEU A 69 -4.27 -1.50 -2.02
CA LEU A 69 -4.40 -2.89 -2.34
C LEU A 69 -3.01 -3.38 -2.75
N TYR A 70 -2.47 -4.32 -1.98
CA TYR A 70 -1.25 -5.04 -2.32
C TYR A 70 -1.65 -6.46 -2.70
N ARG A 71 -1.13 -6.94 -3.82
CA ARG A 71 -1.37 -8.30 -4.30
C ARG A 71 -0.05 -8.94 -4.69
N VAL A 72 0.03 -10.23 -4.46
CA VAL A 72 1.09 -11.12 -4.94
C VAL A 72 0.43 -12.40 -5.42
N SER A 73 1.13 -13.16 -6.26
CA SER A 73 0.63 -14.48 -6.65
C SER A 73 0.59 -15.41 -5.44
N GLU A 74 -0.50 -16.16 -5.26
CA GLU A 74 -0.61 -17.20 -4.22
C GLU A 74 0.54 -18.21 -4.34
N ASP A 75 0.97 -18.53 -5.57
CA ASP A 75 2.09 -19.44 -5.84
C ASP A 75 3.45 -18.87 -5.40
N ALA A 76 3.55 -17.56 -5.18
CA ALA A 76 4.76 -16.87 -4.76
C ALA A 76 4.88 -16.71 -3.23
N VAL A 77 3.87 -17.11 -2.46
CA VAL A 77 3.87 -17.01 -1.01
C VAL A 77 3.57 -18.36 -0.37
N SER A 78 4.34 -18.71 0.66
CA SER A 78 4.07 -19.91 1.46
C SER A 78 3.33 -19.50 2.73
N MET A 79 2.05 -19.84 2.84
CA MET A 79 1.21 -19.60 4.03
C MET A 79 1.05 -18.13 4.48
N ALA A 80 1.68 -17.18 3.81
CA ALA A 80 1.50 -15.74 3.99
C ALA A 80 0.30 -15.24 3.17
N PRO A 81 -0.25 -14.05 3.50
CA PRO A 81 -1.29 -13.42 2.70
C PRO A 81 -0.84 -13.17 1.26
N ASP A 82 -1.72 -13.45 0.30
CA ASP A 82 -1.50 -13.15 -1.12
C ASP A 82 -2.19 -11.85 -1.56
N GLU A 83 -3.07 -11.30 -0.71
CA GLU A 83 -3.66 -9.98 -0.89
C GLU A 83 -3.84 -9.27 0.45
N GLN A 84 -3.56 -7.97 0.47
CA GLN A 84 -3.78 -7.08 1.60
C GLN A 84 -4.50 -5.82 1.13
N THR A 85 -5.64 -5.54 1.74
CA THR A 85 -6.39 -4.29 1.53
C THR A 85 -6.36 -3.46 2.81
N VAL A 86 -6.02 -2.18 2.67
CA VAL A 86 -6.02 -1.22 3.80
C VAL A 86 -6.87 -0.01 3.48
N VAL A 87 -7.51 0.51 4.52
CA VAL A 87 -8.25 1.79 4.51
C VAL A 87 -7.91 2.54 5.78
N ASP A 88 -7.32 3.72 5.63
CA ASP A 88 -6.70 4.46 6.72
C ASP A 88 -7.20 5.91 6.79
N LEU A 89 -7.44 6.37 8.02
CA LEU A 89 -7.59 7.78 8.37
C LEU A 89 -6.34 8.23 9.11
N LYS A 90 -5.70 9.27 8.59
CA LYS A 90 -4.42 9.80 9.06
C LYS A 90 -4.58 11.23 9.56
N TYR A 91 -3.74 11.61 10.51
CA TYR A 91 -3.65 12.96 11.03
C TYR A 91 -2.17 13.36 11.17
N ARG A 92 -1.78 14.47 10.54
CA ARG A 92 -0.40 15.00 10.65
C ARG A 92 -0.16 15.54 12.05
N LEU A 93 0.78 14.94 12.77
CA LEU A 93 1.24 15.41 14.07
C LEU A 93 2.17 16.62 13.93
N VAL A 94 3.05 16.56 12.94
CA VAL A 94 4.05 17.60 12.64
C VAL A 94 4.11 17.75 11.13
N SER A 95 4.10 18.99 10.66
CA SER A 95 4.25 19.33 9.24
C SER A 95 5.22 20.50 9.15
N LEU A 96 6.39 20.27 8.56
CA LEU A 96 7.39 21.32 8.33
C LEU A 96 7.19 21.97 6.95
N THR A 97 6.80 21.14 5.97
CA THR A 97 6.40 21.54 4.63
C THR A 97 5.30 20.61 4.15
N ASP A 98 4.71 20.89 2.99
CA ASP A 98 3.70 20.03 2.36
C ASP A 98 4.21 18.60 2.16
N ASN A 99 5.50 18.45 1.81
CA ASN A 99 6.19 17.19 1.57
C ASN A 99 7.08 16.71 2.73
N THR A 100 7.03 17.36 3.89
CA THR A 100 7.78 16.94 5.08
C THR A 100 6.89 16.89 6.30
N TYR A 101 6.47 15.68 6.67
CA TYR A 101 5.54 15.47 7.77
C TYR A 101 5.74 14.12 8.46
N VAL A 102 5.15 14.02 9.66
CA VAL A 102 4.86 12.76 10.35
C VAL A 102 3.39 12.75 10.73
N ALA A 103 2.71 11.65 10.45
CA ALA A 103 1.30 11.43 10.71
C ALA A 103 1.09 10.12 11.47
N LEU A 104 0.06 10.10 12.30
CA LEU A 104 -0.47 8.86 12.89
C LEU A 104 -1.85 8.59 12.31
N GLY A 105 -2.23 7.32 12.26
CA GLY A 105 -3.53 6.94 11.74
C GLY A 105 -4.14 5.74 12.45
N LEU A 106 -5.45 5.64 12.25
CA LEU A 106 -6.25 4.46 12.54
C LEU A 106 -6.83 3.98 11.22
N GLY A 107 -6.97 2.66 11.09
CA GLY A 107 -7.47 2.09 9.85
C GLY A 107 -8.10 0.73 10.05
N TRP A 108 -8.41 0.13 8.91
CA TRP A 108 -8.88 -1.23 8.79
C TRP A 108 -8.00 -1.97 7.79
N GLU A 109 -7.63 -3.20 8.12
CA GLU A 109 -6.84 -4.10 7.29
C GLU A 109 -7.63 -5.38 7.03
N GLN A 110 -7.59 -5.87 5.80
CA GLN A 110 -8.07 -7.18 5.43
C GLN A 110 -6.96 -7.92 4.68
N ASP A 111 -6.66 -9.14 5.13
CA ASP A 111 -5.70 -10.05 4.53
C ASP A 111 -6.41 -11.28 3.96
N ARG A 112 -6.08 -11.64 2.72
CA ARG A 112 -6.54 -12.87 2.05
C ARG A 112 -5.45 -13.92 2.07
N PHE A 113 -5.82 -15.15 2.37
CA PHE A 113 -4.94 -16.31 2.41
C PHE A 113 -5.37 -17.35 1.37
N GLY A 114 -5.15 -17.04 0.09
CA GLY A 114 -5.44 -17.96 -1.01
C GLY A 114 -6.88 -18.47 -0.99
N ALA A 115 -7.04 -19.79 -1.05
CA ALA A 115 -8.34 -20.46 -0.95
C ALA A 115 -8.90 -20.58 0.49
N GLU A 116 -8.12 -20.28 1.53
CA GLU A 116 -8.57 -20.41 2.93
C GLU A 116 -9.57 -19.30 3.33
N GLY A 117 -9.48 -18.13 2.70
CA GLY A 117 -10.40 -17.02 2.88
C GLY A 117 -9.73 -15.73 3.35
N ASP A 118 -10.53 -14.84 3.92
CA ASP A 118 -10.12 -13.50 4.37
C ASP A 118 -10.26 -13.35 5.88
N THR A 119 -9.40 -12.53 6.47
CA THR A 119 -9.52 -12.06 7.84
C THR A 119 -9.25 -10.56 7.92
N SER A 120 -9.78 -9.87 8.93
CA SER A 120 -9.69 -8.41 8.98
C SER A 120 -9.72 -7.85 10.40
N ALA A 121 -9.10 -6.69 10.58
CA ALA A 121 -8.99 -6.02 11.87
C ALA A 121 -8.87 -4.51 11.75
N ALA A 122 -9.13 -3.84 12.86
CA ALA A 122 -8.65 -2.49 13.06
C ALA A 122 -7.12 -2.47 13.16
N ARG A 123 -6.49 -1.43 12.60
CA ARG A 123 -5.04 -1.20 12.67
C ARG A 123 -4.71 0.21 13.16
N VAL A 124 -3.51 0.34 13.70
CA VAL A 124 -2.85 1.62 13.95
C VAL A 124 -1.70 1.79 12.97
N LEU A 125 -1.37 3.02 12.59
CA LEU A 125 -0.23 3.26 11.70
C LEU A 125 0.49 4.57 11.99
N ILE A 126 1.72 4.63 11.50
CA ILE A 126 2.53 5.83 11.36
C ILE A 126 2.91 6.00 9.89
N ASP A 127 2.87 7.23 9.41
CA ASP A 127 3.21 7.60 8.05
C ASP A 127 4.12 8.84 8.09
N SER A 128 5.11 8.88 7.21
CA SER A 128 6.09 9.94 7.18
C SER A 128 6.57 10.24 5.78
N ARG A 129 6.85 11.52 5.53
CA ARG A 129 7.42 12.00 4.28
C ARG A 129 8.53 13.00 4.57
N ILE A 130 9.60 12.97 3.78
CA ILE A 130 10.72 13.91 3.87
C ILE A 130 11.06 14.39 2.47
N GLY A 131 10.75 15.66 2.17
CA GLY A 131 11.20 16.31 0.93
C GLY A 131 12.72 16.48 0.91
N VAL A 132 13.37 16.06 -0.17
CA VAL A 132 14.82 16.12 -0.35
C VAL A 132 15.22 17.15 -1.40
N LEU A 133 14.63 17.03 -2.58
CA LEU A 133 14.76 17.99 -3.70
C LEU A 133 13.34 18.29 -4.18
N GLY A 134 13.09 19.43 -4.82
CA GLY A 134 11.72 19.87 -5.12
C GLY A 134 10.80 18.84 -5.83
N ALA A 135 11.38 17.86 -6.52
CA ALA A 135 10.68 16.76 -7.19
C ALA A 135 10.96 15.37 -6.58
N LEU A 136 11.69 15.26 -5.46
CA LEU A 136 12.10 14.00 -4.84
C LEU A 136 11.81 14.02 -3.36
N TYR A 137 11.09 13.01 -2.87
CA TYR A 137 10.87 12.80 -1.44
C TYR A 137 11.07 11.34 -1.05
N LEU A 138 11.42 11.14 0.22
CA LEU A 138 11.42 9.83 0.87
C LEU A 138 10.12 9.66 1.64
N TYR A 139 9.66 8.43 1.77
CA TYR A 139 8.51 8.10 2.60
C TYR A 139 8.72 6.81 3.40
N GLY A 140 7.95 6.70 4.49
CA GLY A 140 7.91 5.52 5.33
C GLY A 140 6.55 5.37 5.97
N GLU A 141 5.97 4.19 5.86
CA GLU A 141 4.70 3.80 6.45
C GLU A 141 4.89 2.51 7.25
N ALA A 142 4.35 2.45 8.47
CA ALA A 142 4.29 1.22 9.24
C ALA A 142 2.91 1.09 9.89
N GLY A 143 2.32 -0.09 9.81
CA GLY A 143 1.02 -0.39 10.41
C GLY A 143 1.02 -1.71 11.16
N TRP A 144 0.14 -1.79 12.16
CA TRP A 144 -0.03 -2.96 13.02
C TRP A 144 -1.50 -3.23 13.26
N ALA A 145 -1.94 -4.44 12.90
CA ALA A 145 -3.27 -4.95 13.17
C ALA A 145 -3.16 -6.06 14.24
N PRO A 146 -3.46 -5.76 15.51
CA PRO A 146 -3.11 -6.65 16.63
C PRO A 146 -3.98 -7.90 16.75
N GLN A 147 -5.19 -7.89 16.20
CA GLN A 147 -6.16 -8.96 16.41
C GLN A 147 -7.11 -9.07 15.21
N MET A 148 -6.74 -9.96 14.29
CA MET A 148 -7.51 -10.32 13.10
C MET A 148 -8.43 -11.52 13.35
N GLY A 149 -8.22 -12.26 14.44
CA GLY A 149 -9.01 -13.42 14.80
C GLY A 149 -8.46 -14.69 14.16
N ASP A 150 -9.34 -15.62 13.80
CA ASP A 150 -8.94 -16.97 13.41
C ASP A 150 -9.28 -17.24 11.93
N LEU A 151 -8.41 -17.97 11.24
CA LEU A 151 -8.63 -18.41 9.86
C LEU A 151 -7.97 -19.77 9.62
N GLY A 152 -8.78 -20.78 9.31
CA GLY A 152 -8.28 -22.13 9.03
C GLY A 152 -7.53 -22.73 10.21
N LEU A 153 -6.22 -22.94 10.04
CA LEU A 153 -5.33 -23.46 11.08
C LEU A 153 -4.61 -22.36 11.90
N ARG A 154 -4.90 -21.09 11.61
CA ARG A 154 -4.29 -19.93 12.24
C ARG A 154 -5.24 -19.36 13.29
N GLU A 155 -4.82 -19.40 14.55
CA GLU A 155 -5.53 -18.79 15.67
C GLU A 155 -4.81 -17.52 16.12
N ASP A 156 -5.54 -16.56 16.68
CA ASP A 156 -4.99 -15.31 17.24
C ASP A 156 -4.11 -14.52 16.25
N LEU A 157 -4.57 -14.42 15.01
CA LEU A 157 -3.80 -13.83 13.92
C LEU A 157 -3.59 -12.32 14.13
N SER A 158 -2.39 -11.85 13.85
CA SER A 158 -2.01 -10.43 13.85
C SER A 158 -1.09 -10.11 12.69
N SER A 159 -1.06 -8.84 12.26
CA SER A 159 -0.22 -8.41 11.14
C SER A 159 0.60 -7.17 11.43
N ILE A 160 1.78 -7.12 10.83
CA ILE A 160 2.65 -5.93 10.80
C ILE A 160 3.02 -5.67 9.34
N SER A 161 2.84 -4.44 8.88
CA SER A 161 3.26 -4.01 7.55
C SER A 161 4.21 -2.81 7.67
N VAL A 162 5.29 -2.81 6.89
CA VAL A 162 6.26 -1.72 6.80
C VAL A 162 6.60 -1.48 5.35
N GLU A 163 6.58 -0.24 4.91
CA GLU A 163 7.01 0.18 3.58
C GLU A 163 7.89 1.42 3.70
N THR A 164 9.03 1.41 3.02
CA THR A 164 9.88 2.60 2.91
C THR A 164 10.36 2.75 1.49
N GLY A 165 10.37 3.97 0.99
CA GLY A 165 10.75 4.21 -0.39
C GLY A 165 11.03 5.66 -0.69
N LEU A 166 11.21 5.89 -1.99
CA LEU A 166 11.37 7.20 -2.58
C LEU A 166 10.33 7.39 -3.67
N VAL A 167 9.94 8.64 -3.87
CA VAL A 167 9.07 9.05 -4.96
C VAL A 167 9.71 10.22 -5.68
N LEU A 168 9.72 10.13 -7.01
CA LEU A 168 10.16 11.16 -7.92
C LEU A 168 8.95 11.68 -8.70
N ASP A 169 8.76 13.00 -8.70
CA ASP A 169 7.70 13.71 -9.42
C ASP A 169 8.31 14.39 -10.66
N PRO A 170 8.56 13.66 -11.77
CA PRO A 170 9.18 14.24 -12.95
C PRO A 170 8.33 15.35 -13.60
N LEU A 171 7.03 15.35 -13.33
CA LEU A 171 6.05 16.34 -13.76
C LEU A 171 5.12 16.64 -12.58
N PRO A 172 4.47 17.83 -12.53
CA PRO A 172 3.61 18.22 -11.41
C PRO A 172 2.42 17.30 -11.12
N PHE A 173 2.09 16.41 -12.06
CA PHE A 173 0.93 15.52 -12.01
C PHE A 173 1.32 14.04 -12.12
N VAL A 174 2.61 13.69 -12.12
CA VAL A 174 3.08 12.30 -12.25
C VAL A 174 4.04 11.99 -11.12
N SER A 175 3.80 10.89 -10.41
CA SER A 175 4.76 10.28 -9.49
C SER A 175 5.30 8.97 -10.01
N LEU A 176 6.57 8.70 -9.70
CA LEU A 176 7.23 7.41 -9.88
C LEU A 176 7.76 6.95 -8.52
N ARG A 177 7.37 5.76 -8.08
CA ARG A 177 7.76 5.21 -6.77
C ARG A 177 8.66 3.99 -6.89
N LEU A 178 9.62 3.92 -5.99
CA LEU A 178 10.43 2.75 -5.71
C LEU A 178 10.48 2.56 -4.20
N ALA A 179 10.06 1.40 -3.72
CA ALA A 179 10.02 1.11 -2.30
C ALA A 179 10.40 -0.33 -2.00
N TRP A 180 10.72 -0.58 -0.73
CA TRP A 180 10.83 -1.90 -0.14
C TRP A 180 9.68 -2.08 0.84
N ARG A 181 8.96 -3.21 0.72
CA ARG A 181 7.82 -3.54 1.56
C ARG A 181 8.05 -4.86 2.29
N TYR A 182 7.62 -4.90 3.54
CA TYR A 182 7.59 -6.05 4.42
C TYR A 182 6.18 -6.20 4.98
N HIS A 183 5.63 -7.41 4.94
CA HIS A 183 4.35 -7.76 5.57
C HIS A 183 4.53 -9.06 6.32
N ILE A 184 4.16 -9.06 7.59
CA ILE A 184 4.27 -10.18 8.51
C ILE A 184 2.87 -10.53 8.98
N THR A 185 2.63 -11.83 9.08
CA THR A 185 1.53 -12.39 9.83
C THR A 185 2.06 -13.29 10.93
N ASP A 186 1.67 -13.02 12.17
CA ASP A 186 1.97 -13.85 13.33
C ASP A 186 0.68 -14.55 13.79
N TYR A 187 0.74 -15.85 14.10
CA TYR A 187 -0.41 -16.63 14.56
C TYR A 187 0.00 -17.83 15.42
N THR A 188 -0.97 -18.46 16.09
CA THR A 188 -0.80 -19.75 16.78
C THR A 188 -1.37 -20.87 15.92
N GLY A 189 -0.60 -21.93 15.67
CA GLY A 189 -1.09 -23.08 14.92
C GLY A 189 -2.07 -23.91 15.74
N SER A 190 -3.31 -24.09 15.28
CA SER A 190 -4.37 -24.76 16.06
C SER A 190 -4.08 -26.24 16.39
N ILE A 191 -3.26 -26.92 15.58
CA ILE A 191 -2.89 -28.33 15.78
C ILE A 191 -1.73 -28.47 16.76
N THR A 192 -0.71 -27.62 16.62
CA THR A 192 0.57 -27.75 17.35
C THR A 192 0.62 -26.87 18.59
N GLY A 193 -0.24 -25.85 18.70
CA GLY A 193 -0.20 -24.82 19.73
C GLY A 193 1.07 -23.95 19.65
N THR A 194 1.80 -24.00 18.54
CA THR A 194 3.07 -23.29 18.37
C THR A 194 2.85 -21.94 17.71
N SER A 195 3.56 -20.92 18.18
CA SER A 195 3.63 -19.63 17.50
C SER A 195 4.36 -19.78 16.16
N MET A 196 3.74 -19.25 15.12
CA MET A 196 4.24 -19.23 13.74
C MET A 196 4.32 -17.78 13.27
N ARG A 197 5.25 -17.53 12.35
CA ARG A 197 5.46 -16.24 11.70
C ARG A 197 5.66 -16.49 10.21
N GLU A 198 4.81 -15.87 9.40
CA GLU A 198 4.92 -15.87 7.95
C GLU A 198 5.19 -14.44 7.46
N SER A 199 5.98 -14.30 6.41
CA SER A 199 6.31 -12.97 5.89
C SER A 199 6.46 -12.93 4.38
N SER A 200 5.94 -11.86 3.80
CA SER A 200 6.11 -11.49 2.39
C SER A 200 6.93 -10.21 2.32
N TYR A 201 7.96 -10.19 1.47
CA TYR A 201 8.83 -9.02 1.34
C TYR A 201 9.39 -8.86 -0.06
N GLY A 202 9.66 -7.61 -0.42
CA GLY A 202 10.32 -7.32 -1.68
C GLY A 202 10.13 -5.89 -2.17
N VAL A 203 10.39 -5.72 -3.46
CA VAL A 203 10.42 -4.42 -4.12
C VAL A 203 9.02 -4.03 -4.58
N VAL A 204 8.61 -2.81 -4.27
CA VAL A 204 7.40 -2.19 -4.82
C VAL A 204 7.81 -1.15 -5.86
N LEU A 205 7.31 -1.32 -7.07
CA LEU A 205 7.40 -0.35 -8.15
C LEU A 205 6.02 0.23 -8.41
N GLY A 206 5.93 1.50 -8.78
CA GLY A 206 4.64 2.07 -9.12
C GLY A 206 4.72 3.45 -9.73
N GLY A 207 3.56 3.91 -10.19
CA GLY A 207 3.39 5.24 -10.72
C GLY A 207 1.99 5.75 -10.44
N GLY A 208 1.88 7.05 -10.25
CA GLY A 208 0.64 7.71 -9.84
C GLY A 208 0.42 9.04 -10.55
N ILE A 209 -0.76 9.58 -10.33
CA ILE A 209 -1.20 10.89 -10.81
C ILE A 209 -1.57 11.74 -9.60
N HIS A 210 -1.12 13.00 -9.61
CA HIS A 210 -1.48 14.02 -8.62
C HIS A 210 -2.52 15.00 -9.16
N TRP A 211 -3.37 15.55 -8.28
CA TRP A 211 -4.32 16.62 -8.61
C TRP A 211 -4.68 17.51 -7.42
#